data_AF-A0A0S7B6F6-F1
#
_entry.id   AF-A0A0S7B6F6-F1
#
_cell.length_a   1.000
_cell.length_b   1.000
_cell.length_c   1.000
_cell.angle_alpha   90.00
_cell.angle_beta   90.00
_cell.angle_gamma   90.00
#
_symmetry.space_group_name_H-M   'P 1'
#
loop_
_entity.id
_entity.type
_entity.pdbx_description
1 polymer ?
#
loop_
_entity_poly.entity_id
_entity_poly.type
_entity_poly.pdbx_seq_one_letter_code
_entity_poly.pdbx_strand_id
1 'polypeptide(L)' 'RSCILQKQSYTTHQRLIRTTNGLERLNREIKRRTRVVSIFPNEGACLRLVSAILMETSDEWEVGRLYLNLEAR' A
#
# COMPACT_ATOMS: atom_id res chain seq x y z
N ARG A 1 -5.96 29.24 13.22
CA ARG A 1 -4.98 28.48 12.39
C ARG A 1 -5.16 26.97 12.52
N SER A 2 -5.31 26.41 13.73
CA SER A 2 -5.54 24.97 13.96
C SER A 2 -6.73 24.37 13.15
N CYS A 3 -7.90 25.03 13.14
CA CYS A 3 -9.11 24.51 12.46
C CYS A 3 -9.00 24.43 10.91
N ILE A 4 -8.21 25.31 10.27
CA ILE A 4 -8.01 25.28 8.81
C ILE A 4 -7.10 24.12 8.42
N LEU A 5 -6.04 23.88 9.21
CA LEU A 5 -5.12 22.76 9.01
C LEU A 5 -5.81 21.41 9.19
N GLN A 6 -6.71 21.32 10.18
CA GLN A 6 -7.49 20.11 10.44
C GLN A 6 -8.45 19.78 9.29
N LYS A 7 -9.09 20.79 8.68
CA LYS A 7 -9.90 20.61 7.45
C LYS A 7 -9.07 20.23 6.23
N GLN A 8 -7.86 20.76 6.09
CA GLN A 8 -6.97 20.43 4.97
C GLN A 8 -6.50 18.97 5.01
N SER A 9 -6.19 18.44 6.20
CA SER A 9 -5.87 17.03 6.42
C SER A 9 -7.04 16.12 6.02
N TYR A 10 -8.25 16.39 6.53
CA TYR A 10 -9.45 15.59 6.24
C TYR A 10 -9.76 15.45 4.73
N THR A 11 -9.66 16.54 3.97
CA THR A 11 -9.94 16.52 2.51
C THR A 11 -8.89 15.76 1.71
N THR A 12 -7.63 15.73 2.18
CA THR A 12 -6.54 15.00 1.53
C THR A 12 -6.71 13.49 1.73
N HIS A 13 -7.08 13.05 2.93
CA HIS A 13 -7.38 11.64 3.21
C HIS A 13 -8.56 11.14 2.38
N GLN A 14 -9.62 11.93 2.25
CA GLN A 14 -10.76 11.57 1.41
C GLN A 14 -10.38 11.34 -0.04
N ARG A 15 -9.45 12.13 -0.60
CA ARG A 15 -8.97 11.93 -1.98
C ARG A 15 -8.24 10.60 -2.16
N LEU A 16 -7.41 10.22 -1.18
CA LEU A 16 -6.68 8.95 -1.22
C LEU A 16 -7.63 7.75 -1.07
N ILE A 17 -8.58 7.81 -0.12
CA ILE A 17 -9.53 6.73 0.15
C ILE A 17 -10.56 6.57 -0.97
N ARG A 18 -10.95 7.67 -1.63
CA ARG A 18 -11.94 7.65 -2.73
C ARG A 18 -11.44 6.87 -3.95
N THR A 19 -10.13 6.70 -4.10
CA THR A 19 -9.53 6.12 -5.32
C THR A 19 -8.89 4.76 -5.04
N THR A 20 -8.89 3.89 -6.05
CA THR A 20 -8.24 2.57 -6.01
C THR A 20 -6.74 2.61 -6.27
N ASN A 21 -6.15 3.81 -6.39
CA ASN A 21 -4.75 4.02 -6.76
C ASN A 21 -3.75 3.24 -5.90
N GLY A 22 -3.98 3.15 -4.59
CA GLY A 22 -3.12 2.38 -3.68
C GLY A 22 -3.18 0.88 -3.97
N LEU A 23 -4.38 0.35 -4.16
CA LEU A 23 -4.61 -1.07 -4.48
C LEU A 23 -4.10 -1.42 -5.88
N GLU A 24 -4.24 -0.53 -6.86
CA GLU A 24 -3.66 -0.70 -8.20
C GLU A 24 -2.14 -0.74 -8.17
N ARG A 25 -1.50 0.10 -7.33
CA ARG A 25 -0.05 0.09 -7.14
C ARG A 25 0.42 -1.22 -6.49
N LEU A 26 -0.27 -1.69 -5.45
CA LEU A 26 0.02 -2.99 -4.83
C LEU A 26 -0.12 -4.14 -5.83
N ASN A 27 -1.22 -4.17 -6.59
CA ASN A 27 -1.45 -5.21 -7.59
C ASN A 27 -0.41 -5.21 -8.71
N ARG A 28 0.08 -4.02 -9.11
CA ARG A 28 1.17 -3.91 -10.08
C ARG A 28 2.47 -4.48 -9.52
N GLU A 29 2.75 -4.25 -8.25
CA GLU A 29 3.95 -4.75 -7.59
C GLU A 29 3.92 -6.27 -7.41
N ILE A 30 2.78 -6.81 -6.97
CA ILE A 30 2.55 -8.26 -6.90
C ILE A 30 2.78 -8.89 -8.28
N LYS A 31 2.16 -8.35 -9.34
CA LYS A 31 2.35 -8.83 -10.71
C LYS A 31 3.82 -8.74 -11.18
N ARG A 32 4.54 -7.69 -10.80
CA ARG A 32 5.95 -7.50 -11.17
C ARG A 32 6.84 -8.59 -10.55
N ARG A 33 6.66 -8.86 -9.26
CA ARG A 33 7.47 -9.82 -8.51
C ARG A 33 7.08 -11.27 -8.80
N THR A 34 5.80 -11.55 -9.04
CA THR A 34 5.36 -12.89 -9.46
C THR A 34 5.79 -13.22 -10.89
N ARG A 35 5.97 -12.22 -11.78
CA ARG A 35 6.43 -12.45 -13.17
C ARG A 35 7.81 -13.13 -13.25
N VAL A 36 8.68 -12.90 -12.27
CA VAL A 36 10.01 -13.55 -12.20
C VAL A 36 9.87 -15.06 -11.99
N VAL A 37 8.85 -15.47 -11.23
CA VAL A 37 8.53 -16.87 -10.95
C VAL A 37 7.48 -17.32 -11.96
N SER A 38 7.90 -17.60 -13.19
CA SER A 38 6.98 -17.85 -14.31
C SER A 38 5.97 -19.00 -14.07
N ILE A 39 6.35 -20.00 -13.27
CA ILE A 39 5.48 -21.12 -12.87
C ILE A 39 5.74 -21.44 -11.40
N PHE A 40 4.67 -21.58 -10.60
CA PHE A 40 4.78 -21.99 -9.20
C PHE A 40 4.61 -23.51 -9.08
N PRO A 41 5.41 -24.19 -8.23
CA PRO A 41 5.32 -25.64 -8.04
C PRO A 41 4.09 -26.09 -7.24
N ASN A 42 3.50 -25.20 -6.43
CA ASN A 42 2.25 -25.41 -5.70
C ASN A 42 1.65 -24.07 -5.26
N GLU A 43 0.39 -24.08 -4.84
CA GLU A 43 -0.33 -22.90 -4.35
C GLU A 43 0.36 -22.26 -3.13
N GLY A 44 0.87 -23.09 -2.20
CA GLY A 44 1.58 -22.61 -1.01
C GLY A 44 2.86 -21.82 -1.31
N ALA A 45 3.53 -22.07 -2.43
CA ALA A 45 4.68 -21.28 -2.88
C ALA A 45 4.25 -19.90 -3.38
N CYS A 46 3.11 -19.81 -4.08
CA CYS A 46 2.52 -18.55 -4.50
C CYS A 46 2.08 -17.73 -3.28
N LEU A 47 1.35 -18.34 -2.35
CA LEU A 47 0.89 -17.68 -1.12
C LEU A 47 2.07 -17.13 -0.30
N ARG A 48 3.13 -17.92 -0.10
CA ARG A 48 4.33 -17.45 0.62
C ARG A 48 4.97 -16.23 -0.02
N LEU A 49 5.11 -16.21 -1.35
CA LEU A 49 5.67 -15.06 -2.05
C LEU A 49 4.77 -13.82 -1.90
N VAL A 50 3.47 -13.98 -2.13
CA VAL A 50 2.52 -12.86 -2.02
C VAL A 50 2.49 -12.32 -0.59
N SER A 51 2.43 -13.19 0.43
CA SER A 51 2.48 -12.79 1.83
C SER A 51 3.77 -12.05 2.18
N ALA A 52 4.93 -12.52 1.70
CA ALA A 52 6.20 -11.83 1.92
C ALA A 52 6.21 -10.41 1.30
N ILE A 53 5.67 -10.24 0.09
CA ILE A 53 5.54 -8.93 -0.57
C ILE A 53 4.63 -8.00 0.23
N LEU A 54 3.52 -8.52 0.73
CA LEU A 54 2.58 -7.74 1.54
C LEU A 54 3.20 -7.32 2.87
N MET A 55 3.96 -8.20 3.53
CA MET A 55 4.70 -7.85 4.76
C MET A 55 5.71 -6.73 4.51
N GLU A 56 6.56 -6.86 3.48
CA GLU A 56 7.53 -5.81 3.13
C GLU A 56 6.85 -4.48 2.83
N THR A 57 5.72 -4.51 2.12
CA THR A 57 4.96 -3.29 1.82
C THR A 57 4.35 -2.67 3.08
N SER A 58 3.87 -3.51 4.01
CA SER A 58 3.35 -3.06 5.31
C SER A 58 4.45 -2.37 6.12
N ASP A 59 5.63 -2.98 6.21
CA ASP A 59 6.78 -2.43 6.92
C ASP A 59 7.22 -1.09 6.31
N GLU A 60 7.26 -0.98 4.97
CA GLU A 60 7.55 0.30 4.29
C GLU A 60 6.53 1.40 4.64
N TRP A 61 5.26 1.04 4.74
CA TRP A 61 4.19 1.99 5.08
C TRP A 61 4.26 2.43 6.54
N GLU A 62 4.71 1.57 7.45
CA GLU A 62 4.90 1.88 8.86
C GLU A 62 6.16 2.73 9.10
N VAL A 63 7.27 2.44 8.40
CA VAL A 63 8.59 3.05 8.68
C VAL A 63 8.84 4.35 7.90
N GLY A 64 8.35 4.49 6.66
CA GLY A 64 8.74 5.59 5.77
C GLY A 64 7.75 6.76 5.71
N ARG A 65 6.56 6.50 5.15
CA ARG A 65 5.44 7.45 5.07
C ARG A 65 4.16 6.65 5.21
N LEU A 66 3.50 6.77 6.36
CA LEU A 66 2.14 6.28 6.55
C LEU A 66 1.30 6.69 5.33
N TYR A 67 0.85 5.71 4.55
CA TYR A 67 0.05 5.95 3.35
C TYR A 67 -1.20 6.78 3.69
N LEU A 68 -1.71 6.59 4.91
CA LEU A 68 -2.70 7.44 5.56
C LEU A 68 -2.11 8.05 6.83
N ASN A 69 -1.33 9.12 6.67
CA ASN A 69 -0.81 9.85 7.82
C ASN A 69 -1.87 10.83 8.38
N LEU A 70 -2.63 10.39 9.38
CA LEU A 70 -3.67 11.18 10.05
C LEU A 70 -3.12 12.44 10.76
N GLU A 71 -1.80 12.52 10.96
CA GLU A 71 -1.11 13.63 11.62
C GLU A 71 -0.17 14.39 10.68
N ALA A 72 -0.17 14.13 9.36
CA ALA A 72 0.67 14.85 8.42
C ALA A 72 0.30 16.34 8.45
N ARG A 73 1.11 17.11 9.18
CA ARG A 73 1.05 18.56 9.37
C ARG A 73 1.63 19.32 8.19
#